data_AF-F8V388-F1
#
_entry.id   AF-F8V388-F1
#
_cell.length_a   1.000
_cell.length_b   1.000
_cell.length_c   1.000
_cell.angle_alpha   90.00
_cell.angle_beta   90.00
_cell.angle_gamma   90.00
#
_symmetry.space_group_name_H-M   'P 1'
#
loop_
_entity.id
_entity.type
_entity.pdbx_description
1 polymer ?
#
loop_
_entity_poly.entity_id
_entity_poly.type
_entity_poly.pdbx_seq_one_letter_code
_entity_poly.pdbx_strand_id
1 'polypeptide(L)'
;GWYDAGDYGKYIVNASLSVGQMLNLIEQYPEVITDGTLNIPESGNGIGDLWDELKYELDWMLTMQDADGGVYHKLTTKAFCGFVMPEADTLDRYIIGKGTAASVDFAAVMAQASRLYQTVNPEWSATALAAAKKAWAWGLANDSIPFANPADVSTGAYDDVFFTDDFYWAAAELYITTKDEAYLKYLTENQQEYRLELTNSWKFFIRNMGFHSLLENKDLLNEQLAGSLTKGHLDLANGLLKSIDENPYRIALDLYEWGSNSDILNQAMILCIAHRITGEEKYLTGAEQITDYIFGKNATGYCFLTGFGSKRAMFPHHRPSGADGIEQPVPGFIIGGPNIYKQDKQQVTYNSDFPAKAYADVEGSYASNEVCINWNAPLA
;
A
#
# COMPACT_ATOMS: atom_id res chain seq x y z
N GLY A 1 10.57 -11.46 -2.03
CA GLY A 1 9.49 -10.78 -1.30
C GLY A 1 9.94 -10.15 0.00
N TRP A 2 9.29 -9.06 0.36
CA TRP A 2 9.66 -8.09 1.38
C TRP A 2 9.18 -8.49 2.77
N TYR A 3 9.92 -8.04 3.78
CA TYR A 3 9.36 -7.93 5.12
C TYR A 3 8.38 -6.75 5.14
N ASP A 4 7.24 -6.96 5.78
CA ASP A 4 6.11 -6.03 5.73
C ASP A 4 6.41 -4.70 6.40
N ALA A 5 7.08 -4.77 7.56
CA ALA A 5 7.13 -3.69 8.51
C ALA A 5 8.37 -3.80 9.40
N GLY A 6 8.22 -3.49 10.69
CA GLY A 6 9.25 -3.70 11.68
C GLY A 6 9.52 -5.18 11.97
N ASP A 7 8.61 -6.09 11.62
CA ASP A 7 8.71 -7.54 11.76
C ASP A 7 9.14 -8.25 10.47
N TYR A 8 9.35 -9.57 10.55
CA TYR A 8 9.79 -10.39 9.42
C TYR A 8 8.64 -11.14 8.72
N GLY A 9 7.40 -10.84 9.08
CA GLY A 9 6.21 -11.33 8.41
C GLY A 9 6.07 -10.77 7.00
N LYS A 10 5.28 -11.49 6.18
CA LYS A 10 4.93 -11.09 4.81
C LYS A 10 3.45 -11.37 4.60
N TYR A 11 2.68 -10.39 4.14
CA TYR A 11 1.22 -10.42 4.18
C TYR A 11 0.66 -10.02 2.81
N ILE A 12 -0.16 -10.89 2.20
CA ILE A 12 -0.58 -10.70 0.81
C ILE A 12 -1.47 -9.48 0.62
N VAL A 13 -2.39 -9.20 1.55
CA VAL A 13 -3.28 -8.03 1.46
C VAL A 13 -2.46 -6.74 1.44
N ASN A 14 -1.56 -6.57 2.40
CA ASN A 14 -0.72 -5.36 2.50
C ASN A 14 0.27 -5.24 1.33
N ALA A 15 0.92 -6.35 0.95
CA ALA A 15 1.79 -6.41 -0.22
C ALA A 15 1.04 -6.03 -1.51
N SER A 16 -0.22 -6.46 -1.65
CA SER A 16 -1.01 -6.17 -2.83
C SER A 16 -1.25 -4.68 -2.98
N LEU A 17 -1.68 -3.99 -1.92
CA LEU A 17 -1.82 -2.53 -1.96
C LEU A 17 -0.50 -1.84 -2.32
N SER A 18 0.60 -2.19 -1.65
CA SER A 18 1.92 -1.58 -1.88
C SER A 18 2.41 -1.77 -3.32
N VAL A 19 2.35 -3.00 -3.83
CA VAL A 19 2.77 -3.33 -5.19
C VAL A 19 1.84 -2.63 -6.19
N GLY A 20 0.51 -2.65 -5.97
CA GLY A 20 -0.45 -1.99 -6.86
C GLY A 20 -0.19 -0.48 -6.99
N GLN A 21 0.16 0.20 -5.90
CA GLN A 21 0.49 1.63 -5.92
C GLN A 21 1.76 1.91 -6.73
N MET A 22 2.81 1.11 -6.55
CA MET A 22 4.05 1.25 -7.31
C MET A 22 3.90 0.79 -8.78
N LEU A 23 3.03 -0.16 -9.08
CA LEU A 23 2.67 -0.52 -10.45
C LEU A 23 1.89 0.61 -11.14
N ASN A 24 1.02 1.33 -10.43
CA ASN A 24 0.40 2.56 -10.97
C ASN A 24 1.46 3.61 -11.32
N LEU A 25 2.48 3.78 -10.48
CA LEU A 25 3.59 4.69 -10.76
C LEU A 25 4.33 4.29 -12.03
N ILE A 26 4.65 3.01 -12.21
CA ILE A 26 5.26 2.49 -13.44
C ILE A 26 4.34 2.66 -14.66
N GLU A 27 3.04 2.41 -14.52
CA GLU A 27 2.07 2.56 -15.61
C GLU A 27 2.02 4.01 -16.12
N GLN A 28 2.16 4.98 -15.22
CA GLN A 28 2.21 6.41 -15.54
C GLN A 28 3.59 6.88 -16.00
N TYR A 29 4.64 6.38 -15.37
CA TYR A 29 6.04 6.81 -15.57
C TYR A 29 6.98 5.59 -15.62
N PRO A 30 7.01 4.85 -16.76
CA PRO A 30 7.77 3.59 -16.86
C PRO A 30 9.27 3.71 -16.59
N GLU A 31 9.82 4.91 -16.77
CA GLU A 31 11.25 5.22 -16.64
C GLU A 31 11.56 6.09 -15.40
N VAL A 32 10.65 6.16 -14.41
CA VAL A 32 10.83 7.03 -13.22
C VAL A 32 12.07 6.65 -12.39
N ILE A 33 12.33 5.36 -12.26
CA ILE A 33 13.50 4.79 -11.59
C ILE A 33 14.17 3.86 -12.60
N THR A 34 15.22 4.39 -13.23
CA THR A 34 15.94 3.73 -14.33
C THR A 34 16.96 2.71 -13.81
N ASP A 35 17.50 1.91 -14.73
CA ASP A 35 18.52 0.90 -14.45
C ASP A 35 19.75 1.53 -13.77
N GLY A 36 20.21 0.92 -12.69
CA GLY A 36 21.44 1.30 -11.96
C GLY A 36 21.28 2.48 -11.00
N THR A 37 20.06 2.87 -10.64
CA THR A 37 19.78 4.00 -9.75
C THR A 37 19.62 3.61 -8.27
N LEU A 38 19.13 2.42 -7.97
CA LEU A 38 18.87 1.92 -6.61
C LEU A 38 20.02 1.09 -6.03
N ASN A 39 20.97 0.64 -6.86
CA ASN A 39 22.10 -0.20 -6.44
C ASN A 39 21.63 -1.51 -5.76
N ILE A 40 20.68 -2.18 -6.40
CA ILE A 40 20.18 -3.51 -6.03
C ILE A 40 20.93 -4.60 -6.81
N PRO A 41 20.85 -5.89 -6.42
CA PRO A 41 21.56 -6.97 -7.11
C PRO A 41 21.29 -7.05 -8.62
N GLU A 42 20.11 -6.64 -9.04
CA GLU A 42 19.64 -6.64 -10.43
C GLU A 42 20.15 -5.43 -11.24
N SER A 43 20.63 -4.37 -10.58
CA SER A 43 21.12 -3.16 -11.25
C SER A 43 22.21 -3.47 -12.30
N GLY A 44 22.05 -2.89 -13.48
CA GLY A 44 22.88 -3.08 -14.67
C GLY A 44 22.40 -4.17 -15.62
N ASN A 45 21.17 -4.69 -15.44
CA ASN A 45 20.58 -5.73 -16.28
C ASN A 45 19.83 -5.20 -17.52
N GLY A 46 19.71 -3.87 -17.68
CA GLY A 46 18.95 -3.21 -18.74
C GLY A 46 17.45 -3.04 -18.49
N ILE A 47 16.97 -3.33 -17.28
CA ILE A 47 15.59 -3.14 -16.78
C ILE A 47 15.63 -2.03 -15.73
N GLY A 48 14.56 -1.21 -15.62
CA GLY A 48 14.51 -0.16 -14.61
C GLY A 48 14.49 -0.76 -13.20
N ASP A 49 15.31 -0.26 -12.28
CA ASP A 49 15.48 -0.88 -10.96
C ASP A 49 14.16 -1.00 -10.15
N LEU A 50 13.17 -0.11 -10.36
CA LEU A 50 11.84 -0.25 -9.72
C LEU A 50 11.05 -1.46 -10.27
N TRP A 51 11.20 -1.76 -11.56
CA TRP A 51 10.63 -2.99 -12.13
C TRP A 51 11.28 -4.21 -11.47
N ASP A 52 12.59 -4.22 -11.30
CA ASP A 52 13.28 -5.34 -10.65
C ASP A 52 12.87 -5.50 -9.17
N GLU A 53 12.77 -4.40 -8.43
CA GLU A 53 12.32 -4.42 -7.03
C GLU A 53 10.88 -4.95 -6.91
N LEU A 54 9.96 -4.51 -7.77
CA LEU A 54 8.58 -5.02 -7.79
C LEU A 54 8.54 -6.49 -8.21
N LYS A 55 9.39 -6.91 -9.15
CA LYS A 55 9.49 -8.30 -9.58
C LYS A 55 9.88 -9.22 -8.43
N TYR A 56 10.75 -8.77 -7.52
CA TYR A 56 11.14 -9.52 -6.32
C TYR A 56 9.95 -9.80 -5.38
N GLU A 57 9.01 -8.86 -5.24
CA GLU A 57 7.79 -9.08 -4.46
C GLU A 57 6.75 -9.91 -5.23
N LEU A 58 6.51 -9.58 -6.49
CA LEU A 58 5.58 -10.29 -7.35
C LEU A 58 5.93 -11.78 -7.48
N ASP A 59 7.21 -12.13 -7.55
CA ASP A 59 7.66 -13.52 -7.55
C ASP A 59 7.36 -14.23 -6.23
N TRP A 60 7.50 -13.55 -5.09
CA TRP A 60 7.08 -14.12 -3.82
C TRP A 60 5.56 -14.28 -3.75
N MET A 61 4.79 -13.28 -4.18
CA MET A 61 3.33 -13.35 -4.20
C MET A 61 2.86 -14.57 -5.02
N LEU A 62 3.46 -14.85 -6.18
CA LEU A 62 3.14 -16.04 -6.99
C LEU A 62 3.31 -17.35 -6.21
N THR A 63 4.29 -17.44 -5.29
CA THR A 63 4.48 -18.63 -4.45
C THR A 63 3.39 -18.82 -3.37
N MET A 64 2.56 -17.80 -3.14
CA MET A 64 1.50 -17.82 -2.14
C MET A 64 0.14 -18.29 -2.69
N GLN A 65 0.03 -18.52 -4.01
CA GLN A 65 -1.16 -19.13 -4.61
C GLN A 65 -1.13 -20.66 -4.48
N ASP A 66 -2.21 -21.24 -3.94
CA ASP A 66 -2.43 -22.67 -3.84
C ASP A 66 -2.93 -23.26 -5.18
N ALA A 67 -2.87 -24.58 -5.34
CA ALA A 67 -3.23 -25.28 -6.57
C ALA A 67 -4.71 -25.08 -6.98
N ASP A 68 -5.60 -24.79 -6.03
CA ASP A 68 -7.01 -24.48 -6.28
C ASP A 68 -7.27 -23.03 -6.73
N GLY A 69 -6.24 -22.19 -6.77
CA GLY A 69 -6.30 -20.78 -7.15
C GLY A 69 -6.43 -19.82 -5.97
N GLY A 70 -6.82 -20.30 -4.78
CA GLY A 70 -6.90 -19.47 -3.59
C GLY A 70 -5.52 -19.07 -3.09
N VAL A 71 -5.41 -17.92 -2.43
CA VAL A 71 -4.14 -17.36 -2.01
C VAL A 71 -4.02 -17.38 -0.50
N TYR A 72 -2.87 -17.79 -0.01
CA TYR A 72 -2.58 -17.79 1.41
C TYR A 72 -2.43 -16.37 1.94
N HIS A 73 -2.97 -16.09 3.12
CA HIS A 73 -3.07 -14.73 3.65
C HIS A 73 -1.70 -14.15 4.02
N LYS A 74 -0.84 -14.97 4.63
CA LYS A 74 0.48 -14.53 5.12
C LYS A 74 1.48 -15.65 5.33
N LEU A 75 2.76 -15.29 5.38
CA LEU A 75 3.90 -16.13 5.74
C LEU A 75 4.63 -15.53 6.95
N THR A 76 4.35 -16.06 8.15
CA THR A 76 4.92 -15.53 9.40
C THR A 76 5.35 -16.63 10.35
N THR A 77 6.11 -16.29 11.37
CA THR A 77 6.20 -17.10 12.60
C THR A 77 4.86 -17.06 13.34
N LYS A 78 4.71 -17.88 14.40
CA LYS A 78 3.49 -17.83 15.23
C LYS A 78 3.39 -16.58 16.10
N ALA A 79 4.52 -16.06 16.55
CA ALA A 79 4.61 -14.85 17.35
C ALA A 79 5.83 -14.03 16.92
N PHE A 80 5.75 -12.73 17.17
CA PHE A 80 6.85 -11.81 16.90
C PHE A 80 8.13 -12.20 17.65
N CYS A 81 9.27 -12.19 16.95
CA CYS A 81 10.59 -12.26 17.56
C CYS A 81 10.97 -10.91 18.18
N GLY A 82 12.04 -10.90 18.99
CA GLY A 82 12.62 -9.67 19.54
C GLY A 82 13.36 -8.84 18.49
N PHE A 83 14.06 -7.79 18.94
CA PHE A 83 14.97 -7.00 18.11
C PHE A 83 16.27 -7.77 17.87
N VAL A 84 16.22 -8.66 16.88
CA VAL A 84 17.35 -9.47 16.40
C VAL A 84 17.45 -9.33 14.88
N MET A 85 18.65 -9.50 14.32
CA MET A 85 18.84 -9.53 12.87
C MET A 85 18.05 -10.68 12.21
N PRO A 86 17.66 -10.56 10.93
CA PRO A 86 16.81 -11.56 10.27
C PRO A 86 17.37 -12.98 10.31
N GLU A 87 18.69 -13.14 10.14
CA GLU A 87 19.38 -14.43 10.20
C GLU A 87 19.41 -15.07 11.59
N ALA A 88 19.12 -14.30 12.65
CA ALA A 88 19.03 -14.77 14.02
C ALA A 88 17.59 -15.13 14.43
N ASP A 89 16.57 -14.81 13.62
CA ASP A 89 15.21 -15.30 13.82
C ASP A 89 15.09 -16.75 13.34
N THR A 90 15.36 -17.69 14.25
CA THR A 90 15.34 -19.13 13.96
C THR A 90 13.97 -19.77 14.19
N LEU A 91 12.91 -18.99 14.36
CA LEU A 91 11.56 -19.52 14.56
C LEU A 91 11.01 -20.12 13.25
N ASP A 92 10.26 -21.21 13.37
CA ASP A 92 9.57 -21.81 12.23
C ASP A 92 8.59 -20.80 11.60
N ARG A 93 8.61 -20.73 10.27
CA ARG A 93 7.67 -19.92 9.48
C ARG A 93 6.56 -20.80 8.92
N TYR A 94 5.35 -20.25 8.93
CA TYR A 94 4.12 -20.92 8.53
C TYR A 94 3.44 -20.10 7.44
N ILE A 95 2.95 -20.80 6.41
CA ILE A 95 1.98 -20.25 5.48
C ILE A 95 0.60 -20.39 6.16
N ILE A 96 -0.10 -19.27 6.39
CA ILE A 96 -1.25 -19.23 7.31
C ILE A 96 -2.51 -18.76 6.58
N GLY A 97 -3.50 -19.65 6.53
CA GLY A 97 -4.87 -19.38 6.11
C GLY A 97 -5.02 -18.99 4.64
N LYS A 98 -6.22 -19.17 4.08
CA LYS A 98 -6.63 -18.56 2.80
C LYS A 98 -7.82 -17.65 3.08
N GLY A 99 -7.92 -16.54 2.35
CA GLY A 99 -8.99 -15.56 2.54
C GLY A 99 -9.45 -14.95 1.22
N THR A 100 -10.66 -14.40 1.22
CA THR A 100 -11.24 -13.74 0.03
C THR A 100 -10.37 -12.54 -0.38
N ALA A 101 -10.18 -11.55 0.51
CA ALA A 101 -9.34 -10.36 0.28
C ALA A 101 -7.97 -10.72 -0.33
N ALA A 102 -7.18 -11.56 0.35
CA ALA A 102 -5.87 -11.99 -0.12
C ALA A 102 -5.91 -12.61 -1.54
N SER A 103 -6.97 -13.34 -1.89
CA SER A 103 -7.09 -13.95 -3.22
C SER A 103 -7.45 -12.94 -4.29
N VAL A 104 -8.40 -12.03 -4.02
CA VAL A 104 -8.85 -11.08 -5.03
C VAL A 104 -7.91 -9.88 -5.19
N ASP A 105 -7.27 -9.41 -4.12
CA ASP A 105 -6.21 -8.40 -4.21
C ASP A 105 -5.00 -8.92 -5.00
N PHE A 106 -4.60 -10.18 -4.76
CA PHE A 106 -3.60 -10.85 -5.58
C PHE A 106 -4.03 -10.93 -7.05
N ALA A 107 -5.32 -11.20 -7.32
CA ALA A 107 -5.83 -11.22 -8.69
C ALA A 107 -5.69 -9.86 -9.37
N ALA A 108 -5.99 -8.76 -8.64
CA ALA A 108 -5.83 -7.41 -9.13
C ALA A 108 -4.37 -7.11 -9.52
N VAL A 109 -3.45 -7.33 -8.58
CA VAL A 109 -2.02 -7.04 -8.79
C VAL A 109 -1.40 -7.91 -9.87
N MET A 110 -1.72 -9.21 -9.91
CA MET A 110 -1.19 -10.11 -10.94
C MET A 110 -1.74 -9.77 -12.34
N ALA A 111 -2.98 -9.29 -12.45
CA ALA A 111 -3.52 -8.80 -13.71
C ALA A 111 -2.79 -7.52 -14.16
N GLN A 112 -2.62 -6.54 -13.27
CA GLN A 112 -1.88 -5.32 -13.56
C GLN A 112 -0.42 -5.60 -13.94
N ALA A 113 0.29 -6.38 -13.15
CA ALA A 113 1.67 -6.74 -13.43
C ALA A 113 1.77 -7.51 -14.75
N SER A 114 0.83 -8.41 -15.05
CA SER A 114 0.83 -9.12 -16.33
C SER A 114 0.82 -8.17 -17.53
N ARG A 115 -0.06 -7.15 -17.56
CA ARG A 115 -0.10 -6.21 -18.68
C ARG A 115 1.17 -5.38 -18.80
N LEU A 116 1.76 -4.95 -17.68
CA LEU A 116 2.96 -4.11 -17.67
C LEU A 116 4.21 -4.89 -18.09
N TYR A 117 4.36 -6.13 -17.64
CA TYR A 117 5.53 -6.96 -17.92
C TYR A 117 5.46 -7.69 -19.27
N GLN A 118 4.41 -7.50 -20.07
CA GLN A 118 4.23 -8.22 -21.34
C GLN A 118 5.39 -8.01 -22.32
N THR A 119 6.03 -6.83 -22.31
CA THR A 119 7.17 -6.49 -23.17
C THR A 119 8.52 -6.83 -22.53
N VAL A 120 8.60 -6.81 -21.21
CA VAL A 120 9.83 -7.07 -20.42
C VAL A 120 10.06 -8.58 -20.27
N ASN A 121 9.02 -9.32 -19.91
CA ASN A 121 9.07 -10.77 -19.69
C ASN A 121 7.72 -11.43 -20.08
N PRO A 122 7.53 -11.79 -21.37
CA PRO A 122 6.27 -12.34 -21.87
C PRO A 122 5.83 -13.65 -21.19
N GLU A 123 6.77 -14.53 -20.81
CA GLU A 123 6.47 -15.81 -20.17
C GLU A 123 5.97 -15.62 -18.74
N TRP A 124 6.64 -14.73 -17.99
CA TRP A 124 6.20 -14.36 -16.65
C TRP A 124 4.85 -13.64 -16.69
N SER A 125 4.67 -12.72 -17.64
CA SER A 125 3.39 -12.03 -17.87
C SER A 125 2.23 -13.02 -18.10
N ALA A 126 2.43 -14.04 -18.93
CA ALA A 126 1.41 -15.08 -19.15
C ALA A 126 1.12 -15.90 -17.88
N THR A 127 2.15 -16.17 -17.08
CA THR A 127 2.01 -16.86 -15.78
C THR A 127 1.20 -16.02 -14.80
N ALA A 128 1.49 -14.72 -14.68
CA ALA A 128 0.77 -13.79 -13.82
C ALA A 128 -0.72 -13.68 -14.22
N LEU A 129 -1.03 -13.59 -15.53
CA LEU A 129 -2.43 -13.55 -15.98
C LEU A 129 -3.19 -14.83 -15.65
N ALA A 130 -2.56 -15.98 -15.82
CA ALA A 130 -3.17 -17.26 -15.47
C ALA A 130 -3.42 -17.37 -13.96
N ALA A 131 -2.47 -16.92 -13.14
CA ALA A 131 -2.61 -16.86 -11.69
C ALA A 131 -3.76 -15.92 -11.27
N ALA A 132 -3.83 -14.72 -11.86
CA ALA A 132 -4.89 -13.74 -11.61
C ALA A 132 -6.29 -14.31 -11.88
N LYS A 133 -6.48 -14.96 -13.05
CA LYS A 133 -7.77 -15.57 -13.42
C LYS A 133 -8.18 -16.69 -12.47
N LYS A 134 -7.23 -17.52 -12.01
CA LYS A 134 -7.50 -18.57 -11.01
C LYS A 134 -7.91 -18.00 -9.66
N ALA A 135 -7.22 -16.96 -9.20
CA ALA A 135 -7.51 -16.31 -7.93
C ALA A 135 -8.86 -15.60 -7.95
N TRP A 136 -9.19 -14.91 -9.04
CA TRP A 136 -10.53 -14.37 -9.28
C TRP A 136 -11.61 -15.44 -9.23
N ALA A 137 -11.42 -16.55 -9.95
CA ALA A 137 -12.38 -17.64 -9.96
C ALA A 137 -12.57 -18.29 -8.57
N TRP A 138 -11.47 -18.46 -7.83
CA TRP A 138 -11.52 -18.92 -6.44
C TRP A 138 -12.27 -17.94 -5.55
N GLY A 139 -11.99 -16.64 -5.68
CA GLY A 139 -12.66 -15.56 -4.96
C GLY A 139 -14.16 -15.58 -5.18
N LEU A 140 -14.63 -15.65 -6.43
CA LEU A 140 -16.07 -15.74 -6.74
C LEU A 140 -16.75 -16.98 -6.14
N ALA A 141 -16.03 -18.10 -6.02
CA ALA A 141 -16.55 -19.31 -5.40
C ALA A 141 -16.52 -19.27 -3.86
N ASN A 142 -15.76 -18.33 -3.29
CA ASN A 142 -15.46 -18.20 -1.88
C ASN A 142 -15.54 -16.71 -1.46
N ASP A 143 -16.65 -16.04 -1.79
CA ASP A 143 -16.77 -14.58 -1.73
C ASP A 143 -16.93 -13.98 -0.32
N SER A 144 -16.93 -14.85 0.71
CA SER A 144 -17.26 -14.50 2.09
C SER A 144 -16.38 -15.25 3.11
N ILE A 145 -15.10 -15.47 2.81
CA ILE A 145 -14.12 -16.11 3.68
C ILE A 145 -13.20 -15.04 4.31
N PRO A 146 -13.58 -14.47 5.46
CA PRO A 146 -12.71 -13.56 6.20
C PRO A 146 -11.52 -14.29 6.80
N PHE A 147 -10.39 -13.60 6.81
CA PHE A 147 -9.22 -14.06 7.55
C PHE A 147 -9.35 -13.68 9.03
N ALA A 148 -9.00 -14.62 9.90
CA ALA A 148 -8.76 -14.36 11.31
C ALA A 148 -7.54 -15.18 11.74
N ASN A 149 -6.75 -14.63 12.66
CA ASN A 149 -5.62 -15.36 13.21
C ASN A 149 -6.09 -16.68 13.86
N PRO A 150 -5.42 -17.81 13.56
CA PRO A 150 -5.52 -18.99 14.40
C PRO A 150 -5.18 -18.66 15.86
N ALA A 151 -5.74 -19.43 16.80
CA ALA A 151 -5.63 -19.13 18.23
C ALA A 151 -4.17 -19.07 18.76
N ASP A 152 -3.23 -19.74 18.09
CA ASP A 152 -1.81 -19.77 18.42
C ASP A 152 -0.96 -18.79 17.59
N VAL A 153 -1.58 -17.90 16.81
CA VAL A 153 -0.90 -16.89 15.98
C VAL A 153 -1.19 -15.48 16.50
N SER A 154 -0.14 -14.70 16.76
CA SER A 154 -0.23 -13.32 17.27
C SER A 154 0.44 -12.27 16.39
N THR A 155 0.90 -12.64 15.19
CA THR A 155 1.41 -11.70 14.17
C THR A 155 0.27 -10.90 13.52
N GLY A 156 0.60 -9.85 12.76
CA GLY A 156 -0.38 -8.93 12.15
C GLY A 156 -1.54 -9.65 11.46
N ALA A 157 -2.78 -9.25 11.74
CA ALA A 157 -3.95 -9.93 11.22
C ALA A 157 -4.24 -9.53 9.77
N TYR A 158 -4.19 -8.24 9.46
CA TYR A 158 -4.68 -7.69 8.18
C TYR A 158 -6.05 -8.27 7.83
N ASP A 159 -6.99 -8.20 8.80
CA ASP A 159 -8.33 -8.78 8.71
C ASP A 159 -9.33 -7.90 7.94
N ASP A 160 -10.09 -8.53 7.06
CA ASP A 160 -11.21 -7.90 6.41
C ASP A 160 -12.43 -8.83 6.38
N VAL A 161 -13.60 -8.20 6.41
CA VAL A 161 -14.92 -8.82 6.39
C VAL A 161 -15.83 -8.24 5.31
N PHE A 162 -15.38 -7.19 4.59
CA PHE A 162 -16.07 -6.61 3.45
C PHE A 162 -15.16 -6.72 2.23
N PHE A 163 -15.58 -7.39 1.16
CA PHE A 163 -14.70 -7.68 0.01
C PHE A 163 -15.15 -7.03 -1.30
N THR A 164 -16.23 -6.25 -1.27
CA THR A 164 -16.85 -5.72 -2.50
C THR A 164 -15.92 -4.77 -3.25
N ASP A 165 -15.09 -4.05 -2.51
CA ASP A 165 -14.05 -3.16 -3.00
C ASP A 165 -12.84 -3.91 -3.55
N ASP A 166 -12.40 -4.98 -2.90
CA ASP A 166 -11.36 -5.88 -3.39
C ASP A 166 -11.76 -6.52 -4.72
N PHE A 167 -13.00 -7.03 -4.81
CA PHE A 167 -13.54 -7.55 -6.07
C PHE A 167 -13.66 -6.45 -7.13
N TYR A 168 -14.03 -5.22 -6.74
CA TYR A 168 -14.12 -4.12 -7.68
C TYR A 168 -12.74 -3.78 -8.26
N TRP A 169 -11.70 -3.72 -7.43
CA TRP A 169 -10.33 -3.51 -7.89
C TRP A 169 -9.86 -4.65 -8.80
N ALA A 170 -10.05 -5.91 -8.39
CA ALA A 170 -9.68 -7.07 -9.19
C ALA A 170 -10.40 -7.10 -10.55
N ALA A 171 -11.70 -6.79 -10.59
CA ALA A 171 -12.47 -6.69 -11.82
C ALA A 171 -11.95 -5.57 -12.73
N ALA A 172 -11.55 -4.42 -12.16
CA ALA A 172 -10.95 -3.32 -12.92
C ALA A 172 -9.66 -3.78 -13.60
N GLU A 173 -8.73 -4.36 -12.85
CA GLU A 173 -7.44 -4.78 -13.40
C GLU A 173 -7.58 -5.91 -14.42
N LEU A 174 -8.46 -6.88 -14.16
CA LEU A 174 -8.74 -7.97 -15.09
C LEU A 174 -9.43 -7.48 -16.36
N TYR A 175 -10.35 -6.50 -16.27
CA TYR A 175 -10.97 -5.89 -17.42
C TYR A 175 -9.94 -5.14 -18.27
N ILE A 176 -9.13 -4.27 -17.67
CA ILE A 176 -8.11 -3.50 -18.39
C ILE A 176 -7.13 -4.45 -19.12
N THR A 177 -6.73 -5.52 -18.44
CA THR A 177 -5.74 -6.48 -18.94
C THR A 177 -6.30 -7.39 -20.04
N THR A 178 -7.55 -7.86 -19.90
CA THR A 178 -8.10 -8.89 -20.81
C THR A 178 -9.10 -8.36 -21.82
N LYS A 179 -9.74 -7.22 -21.54
CA LYS A 179 -10.89 -6.67 -22.27
C LYS A 179 -12.09 -7.63 -22.30
N ASP A 180 -12.16 -8.57 -21.36
CA ASP A 180 -13.29 -9.48 -21.24
C ASP A 180 -14.48 -8.75 -20.58
N GLU A 181 -15.57 -8.66 -21.33
CA GLU A 181 -16.82 -7.98 -20.95
C GLU A 181 -17.46 -8.55 -19.67
N ALA A 182 -17.11 -9.77 -19.26
CA ALA A 182 -17.58 -10.32 -17.99
C ALA A 182 -17.12 -9.46 -16.79
N TYR A 183 -15.89 -8.93 -16.83
CA TYR A 183 -15.36 -8.07 -15.77
C TYR A 183 -15.99 -6.66 -15.81
N LEU A 184 -16.20 -6.10 -17.01
CA LEU A 184 -16.91 -4.82 -17.14
C LEU A 184 -18.35 -4.91 -16.64
N LYS A 185 -19.02 -6.03 -16.93
CA LYS A 185 -20.35 -6.31 -16.39
C LYS A 185 -20.31 -6.34 -14.86
N TYR A 186 -19.34 -7.02 -14.25
CA TYR A 186 -19.17 -7.04 -12.80
C TYR A 186 -19.02 -5.63 -12.21
N LEU A 187 -18.16 -4.79 -12.80
CA LEU A 187 -17.96 -3.39 -12.37
C LEU A 187 -19.26 -2.57 -12.45
N THR A 188 -20.06 -2.80 -13.48
CA THR A 188 -21.32 -2.07 -13.70
C THR A 188 -22.41 -2.51 -12.71
N GLU A 189 -22.44 -3.79 -12.36
CA GLU A 189 -23.42 -4.36 -11.41
C GLU A 189 -23.02 -4.11 -9.94
N ASN A 190 -21.73 -3.91 -9.64
CA ASN A 190 -21.18 -3.78 -8.29
C ASN A 190 -20.46 -2.44 -8.07
N GLN A 191 -21.11 -1.33 -8.45
CA GLN A 191 -20.54 0.00 -8.29
C GLN A 191 -20.16 0.30 -6.84
N GLN A 192 -18.98 0.89 -6.66
CA GLN A 192 -18.49 1.34 -5.37
C GLN A 192 -18.75 2.83 -5.18
N GLU A 193 -19.00 3.24 -3.93
CA GLU A 193 -19.07 4.65 -3.58
C GLU A 193 -17.70 5.31 -3.76
N TYR A 194 -17.68 6.45 -4.45
CA TYR A 194 -16.46 7.23 -4.66
C TYR A 194 -16.16 8.07 -3.41
N ARG A 195 -15.46 7.47 -2.44
CA ARG A 195 -15.05 8.12 -1.19
C ARG A 195 -13.62 7.73 -0.83
N LEU A 196 -13.01 8.52 0.05
CA LEU A 196 -11.83 8.14 0.82
C LEU A 196 -12.29 7.81 2.23
N GLU A 197 -11.88 6.66 2.73
CA GLU A 197 -12.05 6.28 4.13
C GLU A 197 -10.65 6.22 4.76
N LEU A 198 -10.48 6.94 5.87
CA LEU A 198 -9.20 7.07 6.57
C LEU A 198 -8.94 5.84 7.43
N THR A 199 -7.66 5.64 7.81
CA THR A 199 -7.17 4.51 8.61
C THR A 199 -7.22 3.20 7.83
N ASN A 200 -6.50 2.16 8.31
CA ASN A 200 -6.55 0.81 7.75
C ASN A 200 -6.49 0.80 6.20
N SER A 201 -5.59 1.61 5.62
CA SER A 201 -5.55 1.88 4.17
C SER A 201 -5.45 0.60 3.33
N TRP A 202 -4.78 -0.43 3.86
CA TRP A 202 -4.69 -1.77 3.28
C TRP A 202 -6.03 -2.48 3.03
N LYS A 203 -7.14 -2.00 3.59
CA LYS A 203 -8.50 -2.42 3.20
C LYS A 203 -9.37 -1.28 2.70
N PHE A 204 -9.30 -0.11 3.32
CA PHE A 204 -10.22 0.99 2.99
C PHE A 204 -9.86 1.76 1.72
N PHE A 205 -8.59 1.76 1.32
CA PHE A 205 -8.12 2.42 0.10
C PHE A 205 -8.22 1.53 -1.14
N ILE A 206 -8.58 0.25 -0.99
CA ILE A 206 -8.58 -0.74 -2.07
C ILE A 206 -9.50 -0.33 -3.23
N ARG A 207 -10.70 0.19 -2.92
CA ARG A 207 -11.61 0.74 -3.96
C ARG A 207 -10.97 1.85 -4.79
N ASN A 208 -10.16 2.70 -4.16
CA ASN A 208 -9.51 3.83 -4.83
C ASN A 208 -8.49 3.34 -5.86
N MET A 209 -7.83 2.21 -5.60
CA MET A 209 -6.96 1.56 -6.59
C MET A 209 -7.74 1.19 -7.85
N GLY A 210 -8.90 0.54 -7.70
CA GLY A 210 -9.79 0.25 -8.84
C GLY A 210 -10.23 1.49 -9.60
N PHE A 211 -10.62 2.56 -8.90
CA PHE A 211 -10.98 3.82 -9.55
C PHE A 211 -9.82 4.44 -10.32
N HIS A 212 -8.62 4.44 -9.75
CA HIS A 212 -7.42 5.02 -10.36
C HIS A 212 -7.05 4.30 -11.65
N SER A 213 -7.02 2.96 -11.63
CA SER A 213 -6.69 2.17 -12.83
C SER A 213 -7.71 2.34 -13.94
N LEU A 214 -9.00 2.45 -13.60
CA LEU A 214 -10.07 2.74 -14.56
C LEU A 214 -9.95 4.16 -15.14
N LEU A 215 -9.54 5.15 -14.35
CA LEU A 215 -9.32 6.53 -14.81
C LEU A 215 -8.07 6.64 -15.69
N GLU A 216 -7.01 5.89 -15.37
CA GLU A 216 -5.80 5.76 -16.21
C GLU A 216 -6.15 5.20 -17.58
N ASN A 217 -7.04 4.20 -17.60
CA ASN A 217 -7.46 3.47 -18.78
C ASN A 217 -8.86 3.89 -19.27
N LYS A 218 -9.24 5.16 -19.06
CA LYS A 218 -10.60 5.68 -19.32
C LYS A 218 -11.11 5.45 -20.74
N ASP A 219 -10.21 5.36 -21.71
CA ASP A 219 -10.54 5.15 -23.13
C ASP A 219 -11.12 3.75 -23.40
N LEU A 220 -10.99 2.82 -22.45
CA LEU A 220 -11.64 1.51 -22.49
C LEU A 220 -13.10 1.58 -22.00
N LEU A 221 -13.52 2.67 -21.35
CA LEU A 221 -14.81 2.78 -20.68
C LEU A 221 -15.83 3.51 -21.56
N ASN A 222 -17.11 3.24 -21.32
CA ASN A 222 -18.18 4.06 -21.89
C ASN A 222 -18.22 5.45 -21.23
N GLU A 223 -18.80 6.43 -21.94
CA GLU A 223 -18.85 7.83 -21.51
C GLU A 223 -19.53 8.02 -20.15
N GLN A 224 -20.56 7.23 -19.85
CA GLN A 224 -21.28 7.31 -18.58
C GLN A 224 -20.40 6.91 -17.38
N LEU A 225 -19.72 5.76 -17.48
CA LEU A 225 -18.84 5.27 -16.42
C LEU A 225 -17.61 6.18 -16.26
N ALA A 226 -16.95 6.53 -17.37
CA ALA A 226 -15.81 7.43 -17.37
C ALA A 226 -16.16 8.81 -16.77
N GLY A 227 -17.31 9.36 -17.15
CA GLY A 227 -17.81 10.64 -16.62
C GLY A 227 -18.12 10.58 -15.13
N SER A 228 -18.73 9.48 -14.66
CA SER A 228 -19.03 9.28 -13.24
C SER A 228 -17.76 9.16 -12.39
N LEU A 229 -16.78 8.37 -12.85
CA LEU A 229 -15.49 8.22 -12.16
C LEU A 229 -14.72 9.54 -12.12
N THR A 230 -14.66 10.25 -13.24
CA THR A 230 -13.98 11.55 -13.33
C THR A 230 -14.61 12.55 -12.37
N LYS A 231 -15.95 12.64 -12.36
CA LYS A 231 -16.67 13.52 -11.45
C LYS A 231 -16.39 13.15 -9.98
N GLY A 232 -16.47 11.86 -9.63
CA GLY A 232 -16.20 11.39 -8.27
C GLY A 232 -14.79 11.74 -7.79
N HIS A 233 -13.79 11.52 -8.65
CA HIS A 233 -12.38 11.85 -8.34
C HIS A 233 -12.19 13.34 -8.09
N LEU A 234 -12.75 14.19 -8.94
CA LEU A 234 -12.61 15.64 -8.82
C LEU A 234 -13.39 16.20 -7.63
N ASP A 235 -14.57 15.66 -7.33
CA ASP A 235 -15.34 16.05 -6.13
C ASP A 235 -14.54 15.71 -4.85
N LEU A 236 -13.95 14.52 -4.78
CA LEU A 236 -13.07 14.11 -3.68
C LEU A 236 -11.83 15.01 -3.57
N ALA A 237 -11.09 15.21 -4.66
CA ALA A 237 -9.90 16.04 -4.70
C ALA A 237 -10.18 17.51 -4.31
N ASN A 238 -11.30 18.08 -4.77
CA ASN A 238 -11.72 19.42 -4.37
C ASN A 238 -12.07 19.50 -2.87
N GLY A 239 -12.66 18.44 -2.32
CA GLY A 239 -12.89 18.30 -0.88
C GLY A 239 -11.58 18.32 -0.09
N LEU A 240 -10.57 17.57 -0.54
CA LEU A 240 -9.23 17.57 0.07
C LEU A 240 -8.58 18.95 0.04
N LEU A 241 -8.63 19.65 -1.11
CA LEU A 241 -8.09 21.03 -1.21
C LEU A 241 -8.75 21.98 -0.23
N LYS A 242 -10.07 21.89 -0.05
CA LYS A 242 -10.79 22.70 0.95
C LYS A 242 -10.27 22.43 2.36
N SER A 243 -10.12 21.16 2.74
CA SER A 243 -9.61 20.79 4.07
C SER A 243 -8.15 21.24 4.27
N ILE A 244 -7.31 21.11 3.24
CA ILE A 244 -5.93 21.63 3.22
C ILE A 244 -5.91 23.14 3.46
N ASP A 245 -6.85 23.88 2.86
CA ASP A 245 -6.93 25.33 3.02
C ASP A 245 -7.37 25.80 4.42
N GLU A 246 -8.22 25.01 5.08
CA GLU A 246 -8.74 25.32 6.41
C GLU A 246 -7.79 24.87 7.54
N ASN A 247 -6.85 23.97 7.26
CA ASN A 247 -5.91 23.44 8.25
C ASN A 247 -4.59 24.24 8.30
N PRO A 248 -4.11 24.68 9.48
CA PRO A 248 -2.87 25.46 9.61
C PRO A 248 -1.61 24.72 9.15
N TYR A 249 -1.62 23.38 9.16
CA TYR A 249 -0.52 22.54 8.65
C TYR A 249 -0.71 22.14 7.19
N ARG A 250 -1.76 22.61 6.51
CA ARG A 250 -2.07 22.31 5.10
C ARG A 250 -2.28 20.83 4.80
N ILE A 251 -3.06 20.16 5.66
CA ILE A 251 -3.42 18.74 5.52
C ILE A 251 -4.93 18.56 5.55
N ALA A 252 -5.43 17.45 5.00
CA ALA A 252 -6.85 17.07 5.05
C ALA A 252 -7.13 15.92 6.06
N LEU A 253 -6.19 15.68 6.99
CA LEU A 253 -6.34 14.66 8.04
C LEU A 253 -7.03 15.24 9.29
N ASP A 254 -8.13 14.60 9.70
CA ASP A 254 -8.90 14.94 10.91
C ASP A 254 -8.89 13.84 11.99
N LEU A 255 -8.51 12.62 11.65
CA LEU A 255 -8.28 11.49 12.56
C LEU A 255 -6.83 11.00 12.46
N TYR A 256 -6.15 10.94 13.61
CA TYR A 256 -4.77 10.43 13.73
C TYR A 256 -4.79 9.03 14.31
N GLU A 257 -4.74 8.01 13.47
CA GLU A 257 -4.66 6.59 13.86
C GLU A 257 -3.33 5.97 13.40
N TRP A 258 -3.14 4.68 13.67
CA TRP A 258 -1.99 3.91 13.24
C TRP A 258 -1.82 4.00 11.72
N GLY A 259 -0.68 4.53 11.28
CA GLY A 259 -0.40 4.73 9.86
C GLY A 259 -0.98 6.03 9.29
N SER A 260 -1.26 7.03 10.13
CA SER A 260 -1.80 8.33 9.70
C SER A 260 -0.97 9.03 8.62
N ASN A 261 0.34 8.79 8.56
CA ASN A 261 1.18 9.30 7.46
C ASN A 261 0.85 8.64 6.11
N SER A 262 0.42 7.37 6.09
CA SER A 262 -0.07 6.71 4.87
C SER A 262 -1.35 7.37 4.37
N ASP A 263 -2.27 7.75 5.28
CA ASP A 263 -3.49 8.47 4.89
C ASP A 263 -3.17 9.81 4.22
N ILE A 264 -2.20 10.56 4.76
CA ILE A 264 -1.72 11.83 4.18
C ILE A 264 -1.14 11.61 2.78
N LEU A 265 -0.31 10.58 2.61
CA LEU A 265 0.32 10.27 1.32
C LEU A 265 -0.70 9.76 0.29
N ASN A 266 -1.67 8.95 0.71
CA ASN A 266 -2.77 8.51 -0.14
C ASN A 266 -3.64 9.69 -0.63
N GLN A 267 -3.84 10.71 0.22
CA GLN A 267 -4.49 11.96 -0.17
C GLN A 267 -3.65 12.74 -1.20
N ALA A 268 -2.32 12.77 -1.05
CA ALA A 268 -1.42 13.36 -2.04
C ALA A 268 -1.55 12.64 -3.40
N MET A 269 -1.60 11.30 -3.38
CA MET A 269 -1.82 10.47 -4.57
C MET A 269 -3.12 10.82 -5.30
N ILE A 270 -4.24 11.01 -4.57
CA ILE A 270 -5.53 11.44 -5.14
C ILE A 270 -5.37 12.81 -5.85
N LEU A 271 -4.66 13.75 -5.24
CA LEU A 271 -4.41 15.07 -5.82
C LEU A 271 -3.52 14.98 -7.07
N CYS A 272 -2.47 14.18 -7.06
CA CYS A 272 -1.63 13.93 -8.24
C CYS A 272 -2.44 13.37 -9.41
N ILE A 273 -3.35 12.43 -9.15
CA ILE A 273 -4.22 11.86 -10.19
C ILE A 273 -5.21 12.92 -10.71
N ALA A 274 -5.74 13.78 -9.84
CA ALA A 274 -6.62 14.88 -10.26
C ALA A 274 -5.88 15.89 -11.16
N HIS A 275 -4.62 16.21 -10.83
CA HIS A 275 -3.75 17.00 -11.70
C HIS A 275 -3.55 16.32 -13.05
N ARG A 276 -3.23 15.02 -13.07
CA ARG A 276 -3.01 14.26 -14.31
C ARG A 276 -4.25 14.20 -15.21
N ILE A 277 -5.45 14.14 -14.63
CA ILE A 277 -6.73 14.15 -15.36
C ILE A 277 -7.03 15.51 -15.99
N THR A 278 -6.73 16.60 -15.29
CA THR A 278 -7.23 17.95 -15.61
C THR A 278 -6.17 18.92 -16.16
N GLY A 279 -4.91 18.71 -15.80
CA GLY A 279 -3.82 19.68 -15.96
C GLY A 279 -3.92 20.88 -15.02
N GLU A 280 -4.83 20.90 -14.04
CA GLU A 280 -4.98 22.04 -13.14
C GLU A 280 -3.91 22.06 -12.04
N GLU A 281 -3.12 23.12 -12.00
CA GLU A 281 -2.01 23.31 -11.03
C GLU A 281 -2.43 23.30 -9.57
N LYS A 282 -3.68 23.66 -9.26
CA LYS A 282 -4.19 23.68 -7.88
C LYS A 282 -4.06 22.31 -7.20
N TYR A 283 -4.19 21.22 -7.97
CA TYR A 283 -4.09 19.86 -7.45
C TYR A 283 -2.64 19.50 -7.15
N LEU A 284 -1.70 19.84 -8.04
CA LEU A 284 -0.26 19.64 -7.80
C LEU A 284 0.22 20.46 -6.60
N THR A 285 -0.17 21.73 -6.52
CA THR A 285 0.12 22.59 -5.36
C THR A 285 -0.44 21.99 -4.06
N GLY A 286 -1.65 21.42 -4.10
CA GLY A 286 -2.23 20.73 -2.95
C GLY A 286 -1.42 19.49 -2.54
N ALA A 287 -0.99 18.68 -3.52
CA ALA A 287 -0.18 17.48 -3.30
C ALA A 287 1.19 17.82 -2.66
N GLU A 288 1.84 18.89 -3.13
CA GLU A 288 3.08 19.40 -2.51
C GLU A 288 2.83 19.84 -1.07
N GLN A 289 1.80 20.66 -0.84
CA GLN A 289 1.48 21.22 0.47
C GLN A 289 1.15 20.18 1.52
N ILE A 290 0.40 19.14 1.15
CA ILE A 290 0.06 18.05 2.08
C ILE A 290 1.28 17.17 2.37
N THR A 291 2.16 16.98 1.38
CA THR A 291 3.38 16.19 1.53
C THR A 291 4.43 16.89 2.42
N ASP A 292 4.46 18.24 2.46
CA ASP A 292 5.31 19.00 3.40
C ASP A 292 5.16 18.51 4.85
N TYR A 293 3.96 18.02 5.22
CA TYR A 293 3.69 17.48 6.54
C TYR A 293 4.66 16.36 6.91
N ILE A 294 4.95 15.47 5.98
CA ILE A 294 5.86 14.33 6.16
C ILE A 294 7.28 14.81 6.47
N PHE A 295 7.70 15.93 5.88
CA PHE A 295 9.07 16.45 5.98
C PHE A 295 9.29 17.46 7.11
N GLY A 296 8.30 17.67 7.99
CA GLY A 296 8.48 18.44 9.22
C GLY A 296 7.51 19.61 9.40
N LYS A 297 6.64 19.90 8.43
CA LYS A 297 5.56 20.89 8.58
C LYS A 297 4.39 20.28 9.33
N ASN A 298 4.65 19.83 10.54
CA ASN A 298 3.69 19.16 11.41
C ASN A 298 3.89 19.59 12.88
N ALA A 299 2.93 19.23 13.74
CA ALA A 299 2.94 19.68 15.13
C ALA A 299 4.05 19.05 16.00
N THR A 300 4.70 17.99 15.52
CA THR A 300 5.83 17.33 16.20
C THR A 300 7.17 17.95 15.80
N GLY A 301 7.24 18.53 14.60
CA GLY A 301 8.44 19.04 13.94
C GLY A 301 9.40 17.97 13.43
N TYR A 302 9.06 16.67 13.54
CA TYR A 302 9.88 15.58 13.00
C TYR A 302 9.70 15.47 11.48
N CYS A 303 10.77 15.17 10.77
CA CYS A 303 10.69 14.52 9.47
C CYS A 303 10.41 13.03 9.70
N PHE A 304 9.31 12.54 9.15
CA PHE A 304 8.85 11.15 9.29
C PHE A 304 9.47 10.20 8.26
N LEU A 305 10.38 10.68 7.42
CA LEU A 305 11.24 9.86 6.55
C LEU A 305 12.59 9.63 7.22
N THR A 306 12.93 8.37 7.53
CA THR A 306 14.20 8.04 8.22
C THR A 306 15.41 8.49 7.40
N GLY A 307 16.42 9.05 8.08
CA GLY A 307 17.64 9.57 7.45
C GLY A 307 17.53 11.01 6.90
N PHE A 308 16.34 11.61 6.85
CA PHE A 308 16.09 12.94 6.30
C PHE A 308 15.65 13.96 7.35
N GLY A 309 15.77 15.25 7.00
CA GLY A 309 15.35 16.37 7.83
C GLY A 309 16.35 16.79 8.91
N SER A 310 16.04 17.90 9.59
CA SER A 310 16.86 18.46 10.69
C SER A 310 16.49 17.87 12.06
N LYS A 311 15.22 17.46 12.23
CA LYS A 311 14.74 16.69 13.37
C LYS A 311 14.28 15.32 12.86
N ARG A 312 15.18 14.35 12.95
CA ARG A 312 15.04 13.02 12.32
C ARG A 312 14.36 12.04 13.26
N ALA A 313 13.59 11.10 12.71
CA ALA A 313 13.23 9.87 13.40
C ALA A 313 14.47 8.97 13.48
N MET A 314 14.90 8.62 14.70
CA MET A 314 16.14 7.90 14.96
C MET A 314 15.93 6.48 15.49
N PHE A 315 14.77 6.20 16.09
CA PHE A 315 14.51 4.94 16.79
C PHE A 315 13.25 4.25 16.28
N PRO A 316 13.13 3.98 14.97
CA PRO A 316 11.97 3.30 14.43
C PRO A 316 11.76 1.94 15.10
N HIS A 317 10.51 1.52 15.27
CA HIS A 317 10.18 0.14 15.59
C HIS A 317 10.46 -0.73 14.36
N HIS A 318 11.73 -1.05 14.13
CA HIS A 318 12.22 -1.82 12.99
C HIS A 318 13.36 -2.73 13.43
N ARG A 319 13.13 -4.05 13.40
CA ARG A 319 14.06 -5.03 13.99
C ARG A 319 15.49 -4.93 13.47
N PRO A 320 15.75 -4.84 12.15
CA PRO A 320 17.10 -4.63 11.65
C PRO A 320 17.76 -3.35 12.19
N SER A 321 17.07 -2.20 12.15
CA SER A 321 17.63 -0.93 12.65
C SER A 321 17.91 -0.97 14.17
N GLY A 322 17.14 -1.74 14.93
CA GLY A 322 17.38 -1.92 16.37
C GLY A 322 18.46 -2.95 16.72
N ALA A 323 18.81 -3.84 15.78
CA ALA A 323 19.69 -4.98 16.03
C ALA A 323 21.04 -4.94 15.31
N ASP A 324 21.20 -4.11 14.27
CA ASP A 324 22.40 -4.07 13.42
C ASP A 324 23.62 -3.40 14.09
N GLY A 325 23.41 -2.68 15.19
CA GLY A 325 24.45 -1.93 15.91
C GLY A 325 24.90 -0.65 15.21
N ILE A 326 24.14 -0.17 14.22
CA ILE A 326 24.37 1.08 13.50
C ILE A 326 23.58 2.20 14.18
N GLU A 327 24.23 3.34 14.44
CA GLU A 327 23.58 4.48 15.12
C GLU A 327 22.43 5.08 14.30
N GLN A 328 22.58 5.12 12.98
CA GLN A 328 21.54 5.62 12.07
C GLN A 328 20.64 4.46 11.66
N PRO A 329 19.30 4.60 11.73
CA PRO A 329 18.42 3.58 11.19
C PRO A 329 18.54 3.51 9.67
N VAL A 330 18.09 2.39 9.09
CA VAL A 330 17.91 2.26 7.64
C VAL A 330 17.15 3.49 7.10
N PRO A 331 17.71 4.22 6.12
CA PRO A 331 17.11 5.45 5.61
C PRO A 331 15.97 5.16 4.62
N GLY A 332 15.10 6.15 4.40
CA GLY A 332 14.07 6.09 3.37
C GLY A 332 12.75 5.44 3.80
N PHE A 333 12.58 5.08 5.07
CA PHE A 333 11.30 4.55 5.58
C PHE A 333 10.36 5.65 6.04
N ILE A 334 9.08 5.54 5.65
CA ILE A 334 8.00 6.32 6.23
C ILE A 334 7.58 5.69 7.54
N ILE A 335 7.64 6.50 8.58
CA ILE A 335 7.15 6.16 9.90
C ILE A 335 5.63 6.28 9.94
N GLY A 336 4.95 5.44 10.73
CA GLY A 336 3.49 5.43 10.86
C GLY A 336 2.87 6.79 11.23
N GLY A 337 3.55 7.57 12.08
CA GLY A 337 3.15 8.94 12.42
C GLY A 337 2.27 9.03 13.67
N PRO A 338 1.75 10.23 13.99
CA PRO A 338 0.98 10.43 15.21
C PRO A 338 -0.28 9.56 15.25
N ASN A 339 -0.54 8.99 16.43
CA ASN A 339 -1.66 8.09 16.67
C ASN A 339 -2.27 8.36 18.06
N ILE A 340 -3.54 8.81 18.09
CA ILE A 340 -4.22 9.19 19.32
C ILE A 340 -4.48 8.01 20.26
N TYR A 341 -4.61 6.79 19.72
CA TYR A 341 -4.98 5.61 20.49
C TYR A 341 -3.83 5.02 21.30
N LYS A 342 -2.58 5.23 20.85
CA LYS A 342 -1.34 4.86 21.57
C LYS A 342 -1.41 3.41 22.06
N GLN A 343 -1.62 2.46 21.14
CA GLN A 343 -1.85 1.04 21.45
C GLN A 343 -0.73 0.41 22.30
N ASP A 344 0.46 1.01 22.29
CA ASP A 344 1.69 0.64 23.01
C ASP A 344 1.91 1.42 24.33
N LYS A 345 0.95 2.27 24.78
CA LYS A 345 1.10 3.17 25.95
C LYS A 345 1.40 2.49 27.29
N GLN A 346 1.23 1.16 27.37
CA GLN A 346 1.63 0.39 28.54
C GLN A 346 3.16 0.26 28.65
N GLN A 347 3.88 0.44 27.55
CA GLN A 347 5.33 0.28 27.43
C GLN A 347 6.02 1.60 27.02
N VAL A 348 5.28 2.52 26.41
CA VAL A 348 5.81 3.78 25.85
C VAL A 348 5.18 5.01 26.52
N THR A 349 6.01 6.00 26.82
CA THR A 349 5.56 7.32 27.29
C THR A 349 5.48 8.30 26.12
N TYR A 350 4.30 8.84 25.86
CA TYR A 350 4.08 9.88 24.86
C TYR A 350 4.22 11.28 25.44
N ASN A 351 4.81 12.19 24.67
CA ASN A 351 5.04 13.58 25.09
C ASN A 351 3.80 14.48 25.03
N SER A 352 2.69 14.01 24.46
CA SER A 352 1.45 14.79 24.34
C SER A 352 0.22 13.91 24.18
N ASP A 353 -0.92 14.39 24.68
CA ASP A 353 -2.25 13.83 24.43
C ASP A 353 -3.01 14.51 23.28
N PHE A 354 -2.45 15.57 22.70
CA PHE A 354 -3.04 16.16 21.50
C PHE A 354 -2.80 15.25 20.28
N PRO A 355 -3.84 14.92 19.48
CA PRO A 355 -3.73 13.93 18.40
C PRO A 355 -2.54 14.15 17.45
N ALA A 356 -2.38 15.36 16.91
CA ALA A 356 -1.28 15.71 16.00
C ALA A 356 0.12 15.67 16.63
N LYS A 357 0.21 15.51 17.97
CA LYS A 357 1.45 15.39 18.73
C LYS A 357 1.62 14.03 19.42
N ALA A 358 0.70 13.09 19.19
CA ALA A 358 0.72 11.76 19.79
C ALA A 358 1.73 10.85 19.07
N TYR A 359 3.01 11.22 19.14
CA TYR A 359 4.14 10.53 18.51
C TYR A 359 5.31 10.43 19.50
N ALA A 360 6.02 9.30 19.48
CA ALA A 360 7.21 9.06 20.29
C ALA A 360 8.31 8.41 19.45
N ASP A 361 9.45 9.08 19.28
CA ASP A 361 10.62 8.54 18.60
C ASP A 361 11.42 7.63 19.55
N VAL A 362 10.88 6.44 19.80
CA VAL A 362 11.50 5.39 20.61
C VAL A 362 11.20 4.02 20.00
N GLU A 363 12.14 3.10 20.09
CA GLU A 363 12.06 1.77 19.48
C GLU A 363 10.82 0.98 19.92
N GLY A 364 10.40 1.13 21.19
CA GLY A 364 9.20 0.46 21.71
C GLY A 364 7.88 0.95 21.12
N SER A 365 7.85 2.06 20.36
CA SER A 365 6.61 2.67 19.89
C SER A 365 6.12 2.14 18.55
N TYR A 366 5.62 0.90 18.52
CA TYR A 366 5.06 0.35 17.29
C TYR A 366 3.83 1.13 16.80
N ALA A 367 3.03 1.73 17.70
CA ALA A 367 1.77 2.37 17.34
C ALA A 367 1.95 3.72 16.63
N SER A 368 3.13 4.34 16.74
CA SER A 368 3.42 5.64 16.10
C SER A 368 4.75 5.71 15.35
N ASN A 369 5.67 4.79 15.64
CA ASN A 369 7.06 4.83 15.18
C ASN A 369 7.52 3.58 14.42
N GLU A 370 6.62 2.67 14.04
CA GLU A 370 6.94 1.55 13.14
C GLU A 370 7.19 2.04 11.71
N VAL A 371 7.62 1.13 10.82
CA VAL A 371 7.73 1.30 9.37
C VAL A 371 6.80 0.31 8.68
N CYS A 372 6.34 0.57 7.45
CA CYS A 372 5.53 -0.40 6.71
C CYS A 372 5.59 -0.17 5.19
N ILE A 373 5.53 -1.24 4.40
CA ILE A 373 5.55 -1.17 2.94
C ILE A 373 4.40 -0.34 2.36
N ASN A 374 3.20 -0.36 2.96
CA ASN A 374 2.05 0.43 2.48
C ASN A 374 2.06 1.89 2.96
N TRP A 375 3.06 2.27 3.75
CA TRP A 375 3.33 3.66 4.11
C TRP A 375 4.38 4.28 3.20
N ASN A 376 5.32 3.46 2.72
CA ASN A 376 6.30 3.84 1.71
C ASN A 376 5.73 3.89 0.30
N ALA A 377 4.84 2.97 -0.06
CA ALA A 377 4.30 2.87 -1.42
C ALA A 377 3.62 4.16 -1.94
N PRO A 378 2.78 4.89 -1.18
CA PRO A 378 2.18 6.13 -1.68
C PRO A 378 3.11 7.36 -1.62
N LEU A 379 4.32 7.24 -1.05
CA LEU A 379 5.36 8.28 -1.16
C LEU A 379 6.09 8.21 -2.50
N ALA A 380 6.34 7.00 -3.00
CA ALA A 380 6.99 6.76 -4.29
C ALA A 380 6.13 7.31 -5.43
#